data_AF-A0A0F9QLY1-F1
#
_entry.id   AF-A0A0F9QLY1-F1
#
_cell.length_a   1.000
_cell.length_b   1.000
_cell.length_c   1.000
_cell.angle_alpha   90.00
_cell.angle_beta   90.00
_cell.angle_gamma   90.00
#
_symmetry.space_group_name_H-M   'P 1'
#
loop_
_entity.id
_entity.type
_entity.pdbx_description
1 polymer ?
#
loop_
_entity_poly.entity_id
_entity_poly.type
_entity_poly.pdbx_seq_one_letter_code
_entity_poly.pdbx_strand_id
1 'polypeptide(L)' 'MHDDGSGEIIICHLVMPGHIDCCSKPILDYVAKDLPKAVVNIMSQYRPIWKSFEYPEINRRPTSQECKKSEAMRIN' A
#
# COMPACT_ATOMS: atom_id res chain seq x y z
N MET A 1 7.14 -23.05 -23.80
CA MET A 1 6.75 -21.62 -23.81
C MET A 1 5.51 -21.54 -22.97
N HIS A 2 5.63 -21.12 -21.70
CA HIS A 2 4.43 -20.81 -20.94
C HIS A 2 3.85 -19.56 -21.58
N ASP A 3 2.65 -19.69 -22.12
CA ASP A 3 1.76 -18.57 -22.36
C ASP A 3 1.26 -18.16 -20.97
N ASP A 4 2.07 -17.39 -20.25
CA ASP A 4 1.85 -17.00 -18.85
C ASP A 4 1.14 -15.65 -18.76
N GLY A 5 -0.01 -15.57 -19.43
CA GLY A 5 -1.01 -14.54 -19.22
C GLY A 5 -0.63 -13.17 -19.78
N SER A 6 -1.46 -12.68 -20.69
CA SER A 6 -1.57 -11.26 -21.05
C SER A 6 -2.09 -10.36 -19.89
N GLY A 7 -1.90 -10.77 -18.64
CA GLY A 7 -2.61 -10.27 -17.46
C GLY A 7 -1.86 -9.14 -16.78
N GLU A 8 -2.35 -7.92 -16.93
CA GLU A 8 -1.92 -6.76 -16.15
C GLU A 8 -1.99 -7.09 -14.63
N ILE A 9 -0.86 -6.96 -13.92
CA ILE A 9 -0.82 -7.14 -12.47
C ILE A 9 -1.36 -5.87 -11.82
N ILE A 10 -2.34 -6.01 -10.93
CA ILE A 10 -2.84 -4.88 -10.11
C ILE A 10 -2.43 -5.10 -8.66
N ILE A 11 -1.71 -4.15 -8.09
CA ILE A 11 -1.28 -4.15 -6.69
C ILE A 11 -2.12 -3.14 -5.91
N CYS A 12 -2.95 -3.65 -5.00
CA CYS A 12 -3.78 -2.84 -4.11
C CYS A 12 -3.06 -2.63 -2.76
N HIS A 13 -2.31 -1.53 -2.64
CA HIS A 13 -1.51 -1.22 -1.46
C HIS A 13 -2.34 -0.48 -0.39
N LEU A 14 -2.61 -1.13 0.74
CA LEU A 14 -3.34 -0.52 1.84
C LEU A 14 -2.42 0.33 2.72
N VAL A 15 -2.77 1.60 2.93
CA VAL A 15 -2.03 2.50 3.81
C VAL A 15 -2.35 2.17 5.26
N MET A 16 -1.34 1.75 6.00
CA MET A 16 -1.44 1.42 7.44
C MET A 16 -1.01 2.61 8.31
N PRO A 17 -1.71 2.89 9.42
CA PRO A 17 -1.33 3.96 10.35
C PRO A 17 0.07 3.70 10.92
N GLY A 18 0.96 4.70 10.92
CA GLY A 18 2.31 4.60 11.48
C GLY A 18 3.34 3.84 10.62
N HIS A 19 2.91 3.21 9.52
CA HIS A 19 3.74 2.30 8.73
C HIS A 19 4.11 2.85 7.34
N ILE A 20 4.37 4.15 7.25
CA ILE A 20 4.66 4.80 5.96
C ILE A 20 6.12 4.57 5.55
N ASP A 21 7.07 4.95 6.40
CA ASP A 21 8.50 4.90 6.05
C ASP A 21 9.09 3.49 6.15
N CYS A 22 8.64 2.68 7.12
CA CYS A 22 9.16 1.33 7.32
C CYS A 22 8.49 0.27 6.44
N CYS A 23 7.28 0.52 5.91
CA CYS A 23 6.53 -0.47 5.13
C CYS A 23 6.10 0.07 3.76
N SER A 24 5.26 1.11 3.69
CA SER A 24 4.73 1.59 2.41
C SER A 24 5.84 2.00 1.44
N LYS A 25 6.79 2.81 1.90
CA LYS A 25 7.89 3.29 1.06
C LYS A 25 8.74 2.16 0.45
N PRO A 26 9.35 1.25 1.24
CA PRO A 26 10.19 0.20 0.65
C PRO A 26 9.41 -0.76 -0.26
N ILE A 27 8.13 -1.02 0.02
CA ILE A 27 7.28 -1.84 -0.85
C ILE A 27 7.06 -1.14 -2.20
N LEU A 28 6.69 0.15 -2.17
CA LEU A 28 6.45 0.91 -3.40
C LEU A 28 7.74 1.12 -4.20
N ASP A 29 8.87 1.37 -3.53
CA ASP A 29 10.20 1.46 -4.17
C ASP A 29 10.56 0.13 -4.88
N TYR A 30 10.28 -1.01 -4.25
CA TYR A 30 10.48 -2.33 -4.86
C TYR A 30 9.56 -2.55 -6.07
N VAL A 31 8.27 -2.27 -5.94
CA VAL A 31 7.32 -2.42 -7.05
C VAL A 31 7.71 -1.54 -8.23
N ALA A 32 8.13 -0.29 -7.99
CA ALA A 32 8.59 0.63 -9.02
C ALA A 32 9.77 0.07 -9.82
N LYS A 33 10.68 -0.62 -9.13
CA LYS A 33 11.92 -1.11 -9.68
C LYS A 33 11.75 -2.45 -10.40
N ASP A 34 11.06 -3.40 -9.76
CA ASP A 34 11.06 -4.80 -10.16
C ASP A 34 9.77 -5.20 -10.91
N LEU A 35 8.69 -4.43 -10.75
CA LEU A 35 7.38 -4.66 -11.38
C LEU A 35 6.85 -3.43 -12.13
N PRO A 36 7.60 -2.84 -13.08
CA PRO A 36 7.27 -1.55 -13.70
C PRO A 36 6.02 -1.58 -14.62
N LYS A 37 5.42 -2.75 -14.84
CA LYS A 37 4.16 -2.92 -15.58
C LYS A 37 2.96 -3.16 -14.68
N ALA A 38 3.16 -3.25 -13.37
CA ALA A 38 2.07 -3.46 -12.42
C ALA A 38 1.37 -2.12 -12.14
N VAL A 39 0.05 -2.10 -12.28
CA VAL A 39 -0.76 -0.93 -11.91
C VAL A 39 -0.90 -0.91 -10.40
N VAL A 40 -0.54 0.20 -9.76
CA VAL A 40 -0.61 0.34 -8.30
C VAL A 40 -1.78 1.23 -7.88
N ASN A 41 -2.68 0.65 -7.07
CA ASN A 41 -3.75 1.38 -6.40
C ASN A 41 -3.42 1.55 -4.92
N ILE A 42 -3.11 2.79 -4.51
CA ILE A 42 -2.85 3.13 -3.11
C ILE A 42 -4.18 3.43 -2.42
N MET A 43 -4.50 2.65 -1.39
CA MET A 43 -5.79 2.69 -0.69
C MET A 43 -5.61 3.25 0.72
N SER A 44 -6.07 4.47 0.96
CA SER A 44 -6.12 5.13 2.28
C SER A 44 -7.31 4.68 3.15
N GLN A 45 -7.83 3.47 2.90
CA GLN A 45 -9.13 3.02 3.39
C GLN A 45 -9.08 2.11 4.63
N TYR A 46 -7.93 2.01 5.30
CA TYR A 46 -7.80 1.18 6.48
C TYR A 46 -8.84 1.56 7.56
N ARG A 47 -9.50 0.54 8.11
CA ARG A 47 -10.55 0.65 9.12
C ARG A 47 -10.16 -0.27 10.29
N PRO A 48 -9.87 0.28 11.49
CA PRO A 48 -9.67 -0.55 12.67
C PRO A 48 -11.01 -1.22 13.01
N ILE A 49 -11.04 -2.56 12.93
CA ILE A 49 -12.22 -3.39 13.22
C ILE A 49 -11.81 -4.62 14.02
N TRP A 50 -12.82 -5.31 14.58
CA TRP A 50 -12.63 -6.52 15.37
C TRP A 50 -11.73 -6.27 16.59
N LYS A 51 -10.60 -6.97 16.70
CA LYS A 51 -9.65 -6.89 17.80
C LYS A 51 -8.64 -5.76 17.67
N SER A 52 -8.84 -4.78 16.77
CA SER A 52 -7.91 -3.66 16.62
C SER A 52 -7.66 -2.92 17.93
N PHE A 53 -8.63 -2.90 18.86
CA PHE A 53 -8.48 -2.30 20.19
C PHE A 53 -7.40 -2.95 21.06
N GLU A 54 -7.02 -4.20 20.78
CA GLU A 54 -5.91 -4.88 21.44
C GLU A 54 -4.53 -4.43 20.91
N TYR A 55 -4.50 -3.69 19.78
CA TYR A 55 -3.29 -3.28 19.06
C TYR A 55 -3.25 -1.75 18.85
N PRO A 56 -2.80 -0.97 19.85
CA PRO A 56 -2.83 0.50 19.82
C PRO A 56 -2.17 1.12 18.57
N GLU A 57 -1.13 0.49 18.04
CA GLU A 57 -0.37 0.91 16.85
C GLU A 57 -1.22 0.96 15.58
N ILE A 58 -2.22 0.07 15.46
CA ILE A 58 -3.13 0.00 14.33
C ILE A 58 -4.59 0.32 14.71
N ASN A 59 -4.88 0.65 15.97
CA ASN A 59 -6.24 0.98 16.41
C ASN A 59 -6.72 2.39 16.01
N ARG A 60 -6.32 2.86 14.84
CA ARG A 60 -6.73 4.18 14.31
C ARG A 60 -6.76 4.14 12.80
N ARG A 61 -7.43 5.12 12.19
CA ARG A 61 -7.26 5.37 10.76
C ARG A 61 -5.91 6.04 10.49
N PRO A 62 -5.34 5.89 9.28
CA PRO A 62 -4.23 6.71 8.86
C PRO A 62 -4.62 8.19 8.88
N THR A 63 -3.70 9.06 9.25
CA THR A 63 -3.90 10.50 9.22
C THR A 63 -3.91 11.01 7.79
N SER A 64 -4.50 12.18 7.55
CA SER A 64 -4.46 12.81 6.22
C SER A 64 -3.03 13.03 5.71
N GLN A 65 -2.06 13.24 6.60
CA GLN A 65 -0.64 13.36 6.23
C GLN A 65 -0.07 12.02 5.78
N GLU A 66 -0.38 10.93 6.47
CA GLU A 66 0.03 9.57 6.11
C GLU A 66 -0.56 9.14 4.75
N CYS A 67 -1.84 9.45 4.51
CA CYS A 67 -2.50 9.22 3.22
C CYS A 67 -1.81 10.00 2.11
N LYS A 68 -1.67 11.32 2.28
CA LYS A 68 -1.01 12.19 1.27
C LYS A 68 0.41 11.76 0.97
N LYS A 69 1.18 11.39 2.00
CA LYS A 69 2.56 10.93 1.84
C LYS A 69 2.62 9.62 1.04
N SER A 70 1.71 8.69 1.28
CA SER A 70 1.64 7.44 0.51
C SER A 70 1.16 7.68 -0.92
N GLU A 71 0.13 8.50 -1.11
CA GLU A 71 -0.40 8.85 -2.43
C GLU A 71 0.62 9.59 -3.30
N ALA A 72 1.50 10.40 -2.70
CA ALA A 72 2.62 11.05 -3.39
C ALA A 72 3.68 10.05 -3.89
N MET A 73 3.69 8.81 -3.38
CA MET A 73 4.57 7.72 -3.83
C MET A 73 3.91 6.86 -4.92
N ARG A 74 2.76 7.30 -5.48
CA ARG A 74 2.08 6.57 -6.54
C ARG A 74 2.98 6.45 -7.77
N ILE A 75 3.18 5.21 -8.19
CA ILE A 75 3.87 4.81 -9.41
C ILE A 75 2.84 4.38 -10.46
N ASN A 76 3.16 4.63 -11.73
CA ASN A 76 2.25 4.51 -12.87
C ASN A 76 1.72 3.09 -13.05
#